data_AF-A0A5E4IK23-F1
#
_entry.id   AF-A0A5E4IK23-F1
#
_cell.length_a   1.000
_cell.length_b   1.000
_cell.length_c   1.000
_cell.angle_alpha   90.00
_cell.angle_beta   90.00
_cell.angle_gamma   90.00
#
_symmetry.space_group_name_H-M   'P 1'
#
loop_
_entity.id
_entity.type
_entity.pdbx_description
1 polymer ?
#
loop_
_entity_poly.entity_id
_entity_poly.type
_entity_poly.pdbx_seq_one_letter_code
_entity_poly.pdbx_strand_id
1 'polypeptide(L)'
;MAFLYDASKNRNLMTNEQISQVLMDDNKEQTITSANPLVLQQGYQLAIKSIDVDGNKAYLELSKNGQVVDSKVVQPSISNSRMKDQTYYYKTTLGDTTDILQIAIHFKNAFRGADTNIATVDGEFQISDTVTPLKSEQQYDKMSIRNVDATGMTVTIDNKDNQITLSKNKDVVLMQDIHIKTADQDATADQPLRYYIYKAATIAGANVTAPAAAPAAAPAANVTAPAKAENVTTPAPAAAEKPANATKPAAAEKPANATKPANATAPAPAAKTPGFEGIFAITGLMAVAYLVLGRKQ
;
A
#
# COMPACT_ATOMS: atom_id res chain seq x y z
N MET A 1 21.81 5.49 3.04
CA MET A 1 21.37 4.15 3.50
C MET A 1 19.86 4.11 3.47
N ALA A 2 19.27 3.06 2.91
CA ALA A 2 17.83 2.87 2.86
C ALA A 2 17.42 2.02 4.07
N PHE A 3 16.98 2.67 5.15
CA PHE A 3 16.79 2.02 6.46
C PHE A 3 15.94 0.73 6.41
N LEU A 4 14.81 0.77 5.69
CA LEU A 4 13.91 -0.39 5.58
C LEU A 4 14.56 -1.54 4.80
N TYR A 5 15.26 -1.22 3.70
CA TYR A 5 16.03 -2.19 2.94
C TYR A 5 17.09 -2.83 3.85
N ASP A 6 17.78 -2.02 4.66
CA ASP A 6 18.85 -2.50 5.52
C ASP A 6 18.39 -3.34 6.72
N ALA A 7 17.14 -3.20 7.15
CA ALA A 7 16.55 -3.92 8.27
C ALA A 7 16.22 -5.39 7.96
N SER A 8 15.94 -5.71 6.70
CA SER A 8 15.71 -7.08 6.22
C SER A 8 17.04 -7.80 6.01
N LYS A 9 17.13 -9.04 6.52
CA LYS A 9 18.31 -9.89 6.26
C LYS A 9 18.22 -10.53 4.87
N ASN A 10 17.04 -10.99 4.49
CA ASN A 10 16.79 -11.65 3.19
C ASN A 10 15.95 -10.75 2.29
N ARG A 11 16.53 -9.67 1.75
CA ARG A 11 15.78 -8.55 1.14
C ARG A 11 15.07 -8.89 -0.17
N ASN A 12 15.39 -10.03 -0.75
CA ASN A 12 14.93 -10.42 -2.07
C ASN A 12 14.15 -11.74 -1.98
N LEU A 13 12.82 -11.63 -2.04
CA LEU A 13 11.93 -12.79 -2.01
C LEU A 13 12.12 -13.72 -3.23
N MET A 14 12.64 -13.20 -4.35
CA MET A 14 12.84 -14.00 -5.56
C MET A 14 13.91 -15.08 -5.39
N THR A 15 14.79 -15.00 -4.38
CA THR A 15 15.76 -16.06 -4.10
C THR A 15 15.08 -17.38 -3.74
N ASN A 16 13.84 -17.31 -3.27
CA ASN A 16 13.01 -18.46 -2.92
C ASN A 16 11.81 -18.56 -3.87
N GLU A 17 11.95 -18.07 -5.11
CA GLU A 17 10.92 -18.15 -6.15
C GLU A 17 9.55 -17.63 -5.69
N GLN A 18 9.52 -16.48 -5.01
CA GLN A 18 8.28 -15.88 -4.55
C GLN A 18 8.33 -14.35 -4.57
N ILE A 19 7.16 -13.73 -4.62
CA ILE A 19 6.98 -12.27 -4.49
C ILE A 19 5.84 -11.97 -3.53
N SER A 20 5.79 -10.76 -2.99
CA SER A 20 4.67 -10.28 -2.17
C SER A 20 4.20 -8.92 -2.67
N GLN A 21 2.90 -8.69 -2.58
CA GLN A 21 2.29 -7.43 -2.96
C GLN A 21 2.59 -6.35 -1.93
N VAL A 22 2.95 -5.14 -2.38
CA VAL A 22 2.94 -3.94 -1.54
C VAL A 22 1.49 -3.53 -1.30
N LEU A 23 1.06 -3.60 -0.04
CA LEU A 23 -0.30 -3.26 0.37
C LEU A 23 -0.43 -1.79 0.77
N MET A 24 0.65 -1.21 1.28
CA MET A 24 0.69 0.17 1.74
C MET A 24 2.10 0.71 1.59
N ASP A 25 2.20 1.92 1.03
CA ASP A 25 3.41 2.72 0.90
C ASP A 25 2.95 4.19 0.86
N ASP A 26 2.78 4.79 2.03
CA ASP A 26 2.24 6.15 2.20
C ASP A 26 3.05 6.90 3.27
N ASN A 27 3.08 8.22 3.17
CA ASN A 27 3.72 9.14 4.11
C ASN A 27 2.78 10.24 4.60
N LYS A 28 1.48 10.10 4.35
CA LYS A 28 0.47 11.04 4.83
C LYS A 28 0.42 11.02 6.37
N GLU A 29 0.37 12.21 6.96
CA GLU A 29 0.28 12.33 8.41
C GLU A 29 -1.08 11.83 8.93
N GLN A 30 -1.04 10.94 9.92
CA GLN A 30 -2.20 10.45 10.64
C GLN A 30 -1.94 10.44 12.15
N THR A 31 -2.94 10.84 12.93
CA THR A 31 -2.91 10.75 14.38
C THR A 31 -3.55 9.46 14.86
N ILE A 32 -2.86 8.73 15.73
CA ILE A 32 -3.39 7.56 16.42
C ILE A 32 -3.37 7.79 17.94
N THR A 33 -4.22 7.08 18.67
CA THR A 33 -4.33 7.19 20.13
C THR A 33 -4.36 5.81 20.78
N SER A 34 -4.24 5.74 22.11
CA SER A 34 -4.41 4.48 22.84
C SER A 34 -5.80 3.85 22.67
N ALA A 35 -6.82 4.65 22.36
CA ALA A 35 -8.18 4.17 22.09
C ALA A 35 -8.45 3.91 20.60
N ASN A 36 -7.75 4.61 19.70
CA ASN A 36 -7.86 4.48 18.26
C ASN A 36 -6.51 4.07 17.64
N PRO A 37 -6.21 2.76 17.60
CA PRO A 37 -4.96 2.25 17.05
C PRO A 37 -4.89 2.38 15.52
N LEU A 38 -3.68 2.24 14.97
CA LEU A 38 -3.46 2.23 13.52
C LEU A 38 -3.99 0.93 12.92
N VAL A 39 -4.99 1.02 12.03
CA VAL A 39 -5.51 -0.13 11.29
C VAL A 39 -4.68 -0.33 10.03
N LEU A 40 -4.13 -1.52 9.89
CA LEU A 40 -3.34 -1.95 8.75
C LEU A 40 -4.13 -2.99 7.93
N GLN A 41 -3.61 -3.35 6.75
CA GLN A 41 -4.27 -4.34 5.89
C GLN A 41 -4.15 -5.75 6.48
N GLN A 42 -5.02 -6.67 6.02
CA GLN A 42 -5.00 -8.10 6.40
C GLN A 42 -5.16 -8.38 7.91
N GLY A 43 -5.94 -7.54 8.59
CA GLY A 43 -6.29 -7.73 10.01
C GLY A 43 -5.18 -7.34 10.99
N TYR A 44 -4.13 -6.67 10.52
CA TYR A 44 -3.10 -6.12 11.38
C TYR A 44 -3.54 -4.80 12.03
N GLN A 45 -3.11 -4.56 13.26
CA GLN A 45 -3.38 -3.32 13.99
C GLN A 45 -2.25 -3.00 14.96
N LEU A 46 -1.74 -1.76 14.93
CA LEU A 46 -0.67 -1.28 15.79
C LEU A 46 -1.23 -0.31 16.85
N ALA A 47 -1.08 -0.67 18.12
CA ALA A 47 -1.65 0.07 19.25
C ALA A 47 -0.58 0.69 20.15
N ILE A 48 -0.85 1.90 20.65
CA ILE A 48 -0.05 2.54 21.70
C ILE A 48 -0.52 2.02 23.06
N LYS A 49 0.32 1.22 23.72
CA LYS A 49 0.01 0.70 25.06
C LYS A 49 0.38 1.67 26.16
N SER A 50 1.54 2.30 26.05
CA SER A 50 1.96 3.32 27.01
C SER A 50 3.00 4.25 26.41
N ILE A 51 3.04 5.47 26.92
CA ILE A 51 4.15 6.40 26.73
C ILE A 51 4.78 6.66 28.10
N ASP A 52 6.11 6.69 28.16
CA ASP A 52 6.82 6.96 29.41
C ASP A 52 6.51 8.36 29.97
N VAL A 53 6.92 8.58 31.21
CA VAL A 53 6.64 9.85 31.93
C VAL A 53 7.25 11.04 31.19
N ASP A 54 8.41 10.84 30.55
CA ASP A 54 9.12 11.89 29.83
C ASP A 54 8.57 12.15 28.41
N GLY A 55 7.65 11.32 27.91
CA GLY A 55 7.09 11.45 26.57
C GLY A 55 8.02 11.00 25.44
N ASN A 56 9.14 10.38 25.79
CA ASN A 56 10.22 10.02 24.87
C ASN A 56 10.11 8.60 24.33
N LYS A 57 9.51 7.68 25.09
CA LYS A 57 9.41 6.26 24.74
C LYS A 57 7.94 5.86 24.59
N ALA A 58 7.58 5.32 23.43
CA ALA A 58 6.28 4.71 23.20
C ALA A 58 6.41 3.19 23.12
N TYR A 59 5.69 2.47 23.99
CA TYR A 59 5.53 1.02 23.92
C TYR A 59 4.33 0.69 23.03
N LEU A 60 4.62 -0.05 21.95
CA LEU A 60 3.68 -0.41 20.90
C LEU A 60 3.47 -1.92 20.88
N GLU A 61 2.25 -2.34 20.58
CA GLU A 61 1.92 -3.74 20.29
C GLU A 61 1.27 -3.86 18.91
N LEU A 62 1.78 -4.78 18.11
CA LEU A 62 1.18 -5.19 16.86
C LEU A 62 0.34 -6.44 17.11
N SER A 63 -0.90 -6.39 16.68
CA SER A 63 -1.81 -7.52 16.69
C SER A 63 -2.23 -7.90 15.29
N LYS A 64 -2.57 -9.17 15.10
CA LYS A 64 -3.21 -9.71 13.90
C LYS A 64 -4.46 -10.46 14.32
N ASN A 65 -5.61 -10.05 13.80
CA ASN A 65 -6.91 -10.65 14.14
C ASN A 65 -7.14 -10.73 15.67
N GLY A 66 -6.73 -9.67 16.39
CA GLY A 66 -6.85 -9.55 17.84
C GLY A 66 -5.79 -10.27 18.68
N GLN A 67 -4.88 -11.05 18.06
CA GLN A 67 -3.78 -11.71 18.77
C GLN A 67 -2.49 -10.91 18.65
N VAL A 68 -1.79 -10.67 19.76
CA VAL A 68 -0.50 -9.95 19.75
C VAL A 68 0.56 -10.83 19.07
N VAL A 69 1.23 -10.26 18.07
CA VAL A 69 2.27 -10.94 17.28
C VAL A 69 3.66 -10.33 17.46
N ASP A 70 3.73 -9.07 17.91
CA ASP A 70 4.99 -8.39 18.21
C ASP A 70 4.76 -7.20 19.16
N SER A 71 5.81 -6.79 19.88
CA SER A 71 5.79 -5.57 20.66
C SER A 71 7.17 -4.91 20.68
N LYS A 72 7.21 -3.58 20.71
CA LYS A 72 8.47 -2.83 20.65
C LYS A 72 8.33 -1.45 21.29
N VAL A 73 9.46 -0.94 21.80
CA VAL A 73 9.59 0.45 22.21
C VAL A 73 10.23 1.26 21.08
N VAL A 74 9.62 2.38 20.72
CA VAL A 74 10.18 3.41 19.83
C VAL A 74 10.41 4.70 20.60
N GLN A 75 11.29 5.56 20.09
CA GLN A 75 11.69 6.82 20.70
C GLN A 75 11.55 8.00 19.73
N PRO A 76 10.33 8.36 19.31
CA PRO A 76 10.12 9.34 18.26
C PRO A 76 10.45 10.78 18.69
N SER A 77 10.42 11.05 20.00
CA SER A 77 10.49 12.42 20.56
C SER A 77 11.84 12.79 21.17
N ILE A 78 12.90 11.98 21.02
CA ILE A 78 14.25 12.31 21.54
C ILE A 78 14.98 13.28 20.60
N SER A 79 15.78 14.20 21.15
CA SER A 79 16.42 15.31 20.41
C SER A 79 17.44 14.90 19.33
N ASN A 80 17.91 13.66 19.35
CA ASN A 80 18.89 13.11 18.40
C ASN A 80 18.41 11.78 17.79
N SER A 81 17.09 11.64 17.63
CA SER A 81 16.47 10.44 17.08
C SER A 81 17.01 10.14 15.68
N ARG A 82 17.23 8.86 15.39
CA ARG A 82 17.53 8.36 14.05
C ARG A 82 16.30 7.64 13.52
N MET A 83 16.24 7.42 12.21
CA MET A 83 15.16 6.64 11.56
C MET A 83 14.82 5.34 12.32
N LYS A 84 15.83 4.60 12.78
CA LYS A 84 15.65 3.35 13.54
C LYS A 84 14.96 3.51 14.89
N ASP A 85 15.11 4.68 15.52
CA ASP A 85 14.58 4.98 16.84
C ASP A 85 13.12 5.42 16.72
N GLN A 86 12.76 6.07 15.61
CA GLN A 86 11.42 6.59 15.32
C GLN A 86 10.53 5.58 14.58
N THR A 87 11.10 4.51 14.04
CA THR A 87 10.38 3.53 13.21
C THR A 87 10.11 2.25 13.98
N TYR A 88 8.82 1.93 14.15
CA TYR A 88 8.40 0.58 14.47
C TYR A 88 8.57 -0.30 13.22
N TYR A 89 9.14 -1.49 13.35
CA TYR A 89 9.24 -2.44 12.25
C TYR A 89 9.01 -3.86 12.73
N TYR A 90 8.23 -4.62 11.98
CA TYR A 90 7.94 -6.02 12.23
C TYR A 90 8.58 -6.87 11.16
N LYS A 91 9.37 -7.85 11.60
CA LYS A 91 10.03 -8.82 10.73
C LYS A 91 9.44 -10.19 10.97
N THR A 92 9.21 -10.94 9.91
CA THR A 92 8.62 -12.27 10.00
C THR A 92 9.11 -13.17 8.88
N THR A 93 8.58 -14.40 8.89
CA THR A 93 8.74 -15.35 7.79
C THR A 93 7.56 -15.20 6.84
N LEU A 94 7.84 -14.97 5.56
CA LEU A 94 6.86 -14.90 4.48
C LEU A 94 7.13 -16.04 3.52
N GLY A 95 6.17 -16.97 3.39
CA GLY A 95 6.37 -18.20 2.64
C GLY A 95 7.67 -18.90 3.07
N ASP A 96 8.58 -19.09 2.13
CA ASP A 96 9.84 -19.79 2.36
C ASP A 96 11.00 -18.87 2.78
N THR A 97 10.78 -17.55 2.95
CA THR A 97 11.83 -16.59 3.29
C THR A 97 11.65 -16.02 4.69
N THR A 98 12.69 -16.18 5.52
CA THR A 98 12.71 -15.70 6.91
C THR A 98 13.32 -14.30 7.03
N ASP A 99 13.03 -13.61 8.13
CA ASP A 99 13.62 -12.30 8.49
C ASP A 99 13.41 -11.20 7.44
N ILE A 100 12.17 -11.11 6.97
CA ILE A 100 11.64 -10.09 6.07
C ILE A 100 10.94 -9.00 6.87
N LEU A 101 11.32 -7.74 6.65
CA LEU A 101 10.53 -6.60 7.09
C LEU A 101 9.19 -6.59 6.34
N GLN A 102 8.12 -6.86 7.09
CA GLN A 102 6.77 -6.91 6.55
C GLN A 102 6.04 -5.59 6.76
N ILE A 103 6.18 -4.99 7.95
CA ILE A 103 5.51 -3.75 8.34
C ILE A 103 6.57 -2.79 8.88
N ALA A 104 6.49 -1.53 8.47
CA ALA A 104 7.24 -0.45 9.09
C ALA A 104 6.39 0.81 9.22
N ILE A 105 6.35 1.37 10.43
CA ILE A 105 5.57 2.56 10.77
C ILE A 105 6.52 3.59 11.37
N HIS A 106 6.68 4.71 10.68
CA HIS A 106 7.49 5.83 11.14
C HIS A 106 6.63 6.79 11.95
N PHE A 107 7.13 7.18 13.12
CA PHE A 107 6.48 8.11 14.02
C PHE A 107 7.21 9.45 14.02
N LYS A 108 6.54 10.50 13.56
CA LYS A 108 7.01 11.88 13.66
C LYS A 108 7.20 12.32 15.11
N ASN A 109 6.26 11.95 15.99
CA ASN A 109 6.29 12.26 17.42
C ASN A 109 5.29 11.37 18.19
N ALA A 110 5.47 11.34 19.51
CA ALA A 110 4.50 10.78 20.44
C ALA A 110 4.39 11.67 21.68
N PHE A 111 3.18 11.77 22.23
CA PHE A 111 2.84 12.62 23.36
C PHE A 111 1.97 11.86 24.35
N ARG A 112 2.36 11.91 25.62
CA ARG A 112 1.54 11.43 26.73
C ARG A 112 0.51 12.51 27.10
N GLY A 113 -0.76 12.21 26.92
CA GLY A 113 -1.85 13.03 27.46
C GLY A 113 -2.24 12.61 28.87
N ALA A 114 -3.07 13.43 29.53
CA ALA A 114 -3.61 13.13 30.85
C ALA A 114 -4.52 11.87 30.81
N ASP A 115 -5.36 11.77 29.79
CA ASP A 115 -6.35 10.70 29.64
C ASP A 115 -6.00 9.71 28.52
N THR A 116 -5.32 10.16 27.46
CA THR A 116 -4.93 9.31 26.33
C THR A 116 -3.54 9.63 25.82
N ASN A 117 -2.81 8.61 25.42
CA ASN A 117 -1.58 8.77 24.65
C ASN A 117 -1.92 9.02 23.18
N ILE A 118 -1.08 9.80 22.52
CA ILE A 118 -1.25 10.23 21.13
C ILE A 118 0.09 10.06 20.41
N ALA A 119 0.07 9.63 19.16
CA ALA A 119 1.24 9.69 18.29
C ALA A 119 0.85 10.13 16.88
N THR A 120 1.80 10.78 16.21
CA THR A 120 1.66 11.16 14.80
C THR A 120 2.51 10.21 13.97
N VAL A 121 1.86 9.48 13.07
CA VAL A 121 2.46 8.63 12.03
C VAL A 121 2.57 9.45 10.75
N ASP A 122 3.70 9.36 10.06
CA ASP A 122 3.97 10.04 8.79
C ASP A 122 4.73 9.13 7.80
N GLY A 123 4.68 7.82 8.04
CA GLY A 123 5.23 6.81 7.16
C GLY A 123 4.66 5.45 7.47
N GLU A 124 4.04 4.82 6.48
CA GLU A 124 3.41 3.51 6.57
C GLU A 124 3.85 2.65 5.39
N PHE A 125 4.51 1.54 5.69
CA PHE A 125 4.90 0.54 4.71
C PHE A 125 4.42 -0.84 5.15
N GLN A 126 3.73 -1.54 4.26
CA GLN A 126 3.28 -2.91 4.49
C GLN A 126 3.33 -3.72 3.20
N ILE A 127 3.90 -4.93 3.28
CA ILE A 127 3.72 -5.98 2.27
C ILE A 127 2.80 -7.07 2.77
N SER A 128 2.16 -7.77 1.84
CA SER A 128 1.22 -8.84 2.14
C SER A 128 1.89 -10.00 2.87
N ASP A 129 1.16 -10.59 3.81
CA ASP A 129 1.50 -11.88 4.42
C ASP A 129 1.31 -13.07 3.48
N THR A 130 0.69 -12.84 2.32
CA THR A 130 0.36 -13.84 1.33
C THR A 130 1.31 -13.69 0.15
N VAL A 131 2.16 -14.69 -0.04
CA VAL A 131 3.14 -14.71 -1.13
C VAL A 131 2.54 -15.27 -2.41
N THR A 132 2.99 -14.75 -3.54
CA THR A 132 2.72 -15.31 -4.86
C THR A 132 3.94 -16.12 -5.30
N PRO A 133 3.81 -17.42 -5.57
CA PRO A 133 4.90 -18.24 -6.04
C PRO A 133 5.27 -17.89 -7.49
N LEU A 134 6.58 -17.87 -7.76
CA LEU A 134 7.20 -17.73 -9.07
C LEU A 134 7.82 -19.06 -9.51
N LYS A 135 7.04 -20.14 -9.47
CA LYS A 135 7.54 -21.46 -9.87
C LYS A 135 7.85 -21.45 -11.36
N SER A 136 9.01 -21.98 -11.73
CA SER A 136 9.28 -22.28 -13.13
C SER A 136 8.19 -23.18 -13.71
N GLU A 137 7.84 -22.97 -14.98
CA GLU A 137 6.75 -23.66 -15.68
C GLU A 137 5.34 -23.34 -15.17
N GLN A 138 5.18 -22.47 -14.16
CA GLN A 138 3.87 -21.97 -13.76
C GLN A 138 3.21 -21.23 -14.92
N GLN A 139 2.05 -21.73 -15.34
CA GLN A 139 1.28 -21.19 -16.45
C GLN A 139 0.27 -20.13 -15.97
N TYR A 140 0.15 -19.09 -16.78
CA TYR A 140 -0.81 -18.00 -16.72
C TYR A 140 -1.45 -17.86 -18.11
N ASP A 141 -2.59 -18.51 -18.31
CA ASP A 141 -3.27 -18.63 -19.61
C ASP A 141 -2.36 -19.17 -20.70
N LYS A 142 -1.90 -18.35 -21.65
CA LYS A 142 -1.04 -18.77 -22.76
C LYS A 142 0.45 -18.57 -22.48
N MET A 143 0.79 -17.98 -21.34
CA MET A 143 2.15 -17.65 -20.96
C MET A 143 2.59 -18.55 -19.82
N SER A 144 3.88 -18.89 -19.73
CA SER A 144 4.43 -19.59 -18.57
C SER A 144 5.76 -18.97 -18.13
N ILE A 145 6.02 -19.02 -16.82
CA ILE A 145 7.30 -18.60 -16.25
C ILE A 145 8.40 -19.52 -16.76
N ARG A 146 9.49 -18.94 -17.27
CA ARG A 146 10.66 -19.69 -17.78
C ARG A 146 11.91 -19.52 -16.97
N ASN A 147 12.10 -18.32 -16.44
CA ASN A 147 13.27 -18.02 -15.66
C ASN A 147 12.92 -16.98 -14.60
N VAL A 148 13.43 -17.22 -13.40
CA VAL A 148 13.39 -16.28 -12.28
C VAL A 148 14.83 -15.96 -11.93
N ASP A 149 15.31 -14.81 -12.40
CA ASP A 149 16.63 -14.32 -12.05
C ASP A 149 16.52 -13.38 -10.85
N ALA A 150 16.74 -13.94 -9.66
CA ALA A 150 16.74 -13.18 -8.43
C ALA A 150 17.85 -12.12 -8.41
N THR A 151 19.00 -12.36 -9.05
CA THR A 151 20.13 -11.43 -9.02
C THR A 151 19.86 -10.23 -9.93
N GLY A 152 19.37 -10.49 -11.14
CA GLY A 152 18.94 -9.45 -12.08
C GLY A 152 17.58 -8.83 -11.76
N MET A 153 16.85 -9.36 -10.77
CA MET A 153 15.48 -8.97 -10.42
C MET A 153 14.52 -9.05 -11.62
N THR A 154 14.65 -10.08 -12.44
CA THR A 154 13.81 -10.28 -13.64
C THR A 154 13.07 -11.61 -13.60
N VAL A 155 11.86 -11.59 -14.14
CA VAL A 155 11.07 -12.80 -14.43
C VAL A 155 10.81 -12.83 -15.93
N THR A 156 11.25 -13.89 -16.58
CA THR A 156 10.98 -14.12 -18.01
C THR A 156 9.78 -15.04 -18.14
N ILE A 157 8.76 -14.56 -18.86
CA ILE A 157 7.54 -15.31 -19.15
C ILE A 157 7.38 -15.38 -20.68
N ASP A 158 7.14 -16.56 -21.23
CA ASP A 158 6.95 -16.74 -22.67
C ASP A 158 5.82 -17.74 -22.99
N ASN A 159 5.49 -17.86 -24.28
CA ASN A 159 4.45 -18.77 -24.77
C ASN A 159 5.04 -19.99 -25.51
N LYS A 160 6.25 -20.45 -25.18
CA LYS A 160 6.89 -21.56 -25.92
C LYS A 160 6.03 -22.83 -26.00
N ASP A 161 5.28 -23.11 -24.95
CA ASP A 161 4.40 -24.28 -24.88
C ASP A 161 3.01 -24.05 -25.50
N ASN A 162 2.67 -22.80 -25.83
CA ASN A 162 1.34 -22.41 -26.27
C ASN A 162 1.40 -21.51 -27.50
N GLN A 163 1.04 -22.07 -28.66
CA GLN A 163 0.95 -21.28 -29.89
C GLN A 163 -0.16 -20.21 -29.77
N ILE A 164 0.19 -18.97 -30.13
CA ILE A 164 -0.76 -17.86 -30.21
C ILE A 164 -1.03 -17.56 -31.68
N THR A 165 -2.20 -17.98 -32.16
CA THR A 165 -2.64 -17.67 -33.52
C THR A 165 -3.40 -16.36 -33.54
N LEU A 166 -2.90 -15.39 -34.30
CA LEU A 166 -3.58 -14.12 -34.57
C LEU A 166 -4.34 -14.23 -35.89
N SER A 167 -5.65 -13.98 -35.85
CA SER A 167 -6.52 -13.95 -37.02
C SER A 167 -7.41 -12.71 -36.99
N LYS A 168 -8.00 -12.36 -38.13
CA LYS A 168 -8.89 -11.19 -38.29
C LYS A 168 -9.97 -11.13 -37.21
N ASN A 169 -10.18 -9.94 -36.64
CA ASN A 169 -11.25 -9.63 -35.67
C ASN A 169 -11.31 -10.60 -34.48
N LYS A 170 -10.18 -10.79 -33.80
CA LYS A 170 -10.06 -11.64 -32.61
C LYS A 170 -9.67 -10.84 -31.38
N ASP A 171 -10.15 -11.34 -30.27
CA ASP A 171 -9.78 -10.96 -28.92
C ASP A 171 -9.16 -12.19 -28.26
N VAL A 172 -7.87 -12.12 -27.95
CA VAL A 172 -7.10 -13.26 -27.48
C VAL A 172 -6.57 -12.95 -26.10
N VAL A 173 -7.03 -13.70 -25.10
CA VAL A 173 -6.43 -13.68 -23.76
C VAL A 173 -4.97 -14.16 -23.89
N LEU A 174 -4.04 -13.32 -23.42
CA LEU A 174 -2.61 -13.64 -23.38
C LEU A 174 -2.24 -14.17 -22.00
N MET A 175 -2.50 -13.35 -20.96
CA MET A 175 -2.12 -13.62 -19.58
C MET A 175 -3.00 -12.81 -18.64
N GLN A 176 -3.92 -13.47 -17.93
CA GLN A 176 -4.89 -12.85 -17.04
C GLN A 176 -5.67 -11.71 -17.73
N ASP A 177 -5.49 -10.48 -17.26
CA ASP A 177 -6.13 -9.29 -17.82
C ASP A 177 -5.38 -8.70 -19.02
N ILE A 178 -4.27 -9.30 -19.46
CA ILE A 178 -3.57 -8.89 -20.67
C ILE A 178 -4.12 -9.64 -21.88
N HIS A 179 -4.56 -8.88 -22.88
CA HIS A 179 -5.21 -9.36 -24.09
C HIS A 179 -4.52 -8.82 -25.34
N ILE A 180 -4.71 -9.52 -26.47
CA ILE A 180 -4.34 -9.08 -27.81
C ILE A 180 -5.62 -8.89 -28.63
N LYS A 181 -5.83 -7.68 -29.15
CA LYS A 181 -6.90 -7.40 -30.12
C LYS A 181 -6.32 -7.31 -31.52
N THR A 182 -6.92 -8.00 -32.47
CA THR A 182 -6.56 -7.91 -33.89
C THR A 182 -7.61 -7.12 -34.68
N ALA A 183 -7.16 -6.40 -35.70
CA ALA A 183 -8.04 -5.64 -36.57
C ALA A 183 -8.95 -6.55 -37.41
N ASP A 184 -10.13 -6.04 -37.75
CA ASP A 184 -11.02 -6.66 -38.73
C ASP A 184 -10.55 -6.33 -40.16
N GLN A 185 -9.40 -6.89 -40.55
CA GLN A 185 -8.80 -6.72 -41.88
C GLN A 185 -8.27 -8.05 -42.42
N ASP A 186 -8.29 -8.19 -43.75
CA ASP A 186 -7.60 -9.29 -44.41
C ASP A 186 -6.09 -8.97 -44.44
N ALA A 187 -5.28 -9.91 -43.98
CA ALA A 187 -3.83 -9.74 -43.92
C ALA A 187 -3.20 -10.15 -45.26
N THR A 188 -2.42 -9.24 -45.84
CA THR A 188 -1.64 -9.50 -47.06
C THR A 188 -0.16 -9.18 -46.79
N ALA A 189 0.73 -9.50 -47.74
CA ALA A 189 2.16 -9.18 -47.62
C ALA A 189 2.40 -7.66 -47.48
N ASP A 190 1.62 -6.85 -48.20
CA ASP A 190 1.74 -5.38 -48.17
C ASP A 190 0.95 -4.74 -47.02
N GLN A 191 -0.01 -5.47 -46.44
CA GLN A 191 -0.85 -5.02 -45.33
C GLN A 191 -0.91 -6.10 -44.24
N PRO A 192 0.14 -6.21 -43.41
CA PRO A 192 0.18 -7.22 -42.34
C PRO A 192 -0.93 -6.98 -41.32
N LEU A 193 -1.37 -8.05 -40.66
CA LEU A 193 -2.39 -7.99 -39.61
C LEU A 193 -1.98 -7.01 -38.51
N ARG A 194 -2.77 -5.96 -38.32
CA ARG A 194 -2.59 -5.01 -37.22
C ARG A 194 -3.19 -5.60 -35.95
N TYR A 195 -2.47 -5.42 -34.84
CA TYR A 195 -2.92 -5.81 -33.51
C TYR A 195 -2.37 -4.85 -32.46
N TYR A 196 -2.98 -4.87 -31.28
CA TYR A 196 -2.46 -4.18 -30.10
C TYR A 196 -2.67 -5.05 -28.86
N ILE A 197 -1.82 -4.83 -27.86
CA ILE A 197 -1.94 -5.45 -26.53
C ILE A 197 -2.65 -4.45 -25.63
N TYR A 198 -3.59 -4.92 -24.81
CA TYR A 198 -4.29 -4.08 -23.84
C TYR A 198 -4.56 -4.84 -22.55
N LYS A 199 -4.80 -4.07 -21.48
CA LYS A 199 -5.25 -4.59 -20.20
C LYS A 199 -6.77 -4.48 -20.11
N ALA A 200 -7.48 -5.58 -19.98
CA ALA A 200 -8.92 -5.61 -19.78
C ALA A 200 -9.27 -5.13 -18.37
N ALA A 201 -10.26 -4.25 -18.27
CA ALA A 201 -10.80 -3.78 -17.00
C ALA A 201 -12.32 -3.87 -17.03
N THR A 202 -12.91 -4.41 -15.97
CA THR A 202 -14.37 -4.41 -15.80
C THR A 202 -14.75 -3.14 -15.07
N ILE A 203 -15.53 -2.27 -15.71
CA ILE A 203 -16.08 -1.07 -15.08
C ILE A 203 -17.45 -1.43 -14.52
N ALA A 204 -17.58 -1.51 -13.20
CA ALA A 204 -18.88 -1.71 -12.56
C ALA A 204 -19.79 -0.51 -12.89
N GLY A 205 -20.87 -0.75 -13.64
CA GLY A 205 -21.92 0.24 -13.93
C GLY A 205 -22.17 0.58 -15.41
N ALA A 206 -21.43 0.02 -16.36
CA ALA A 206 -21.68 0.27 -17.78
C ALA A 206 -22.58 -0.80 -18.40
N ASN A 207 -23.90 -0.71 -18.19
CA ASN A 207 -24.85 -1.26 -19.16
C ASN A 207 -24.71 -0.46 -20.46
N VAL A 208 -23.68 -0.76 -21.24
CA VAL A 208 -23.58 -0.24 -22.60
C VAL A 208 -24.51 -1.09 -23.43
N THR A 209 -25.78 -0.69 -23.51
CA THR A 209 -26.61 -1.07 -24.66
C THR A 209 -25.88 -0.59 -25.91
N ALA A 210 -25.22 -1.53 -26.60
CA ALA A 210 -24.70 -1.29 -27.93
C ALA A 210 -25.84 -0.71 -28.78
N PRO A 211 -25.66 0.42 -29.48
CA PRO A 211 -26.68 0.89 -30.40
C PRO A 211 -26.88 -0.22 -31.43
N ALA A 212 -28.12 -0.70 -31.57
CA ALA A 212 -28.48 -1.63 -32.63
C ALA A 212 -28.02 -1.04 -33.97
N ALA A 213 -27.24 -1.82 -34.73
CA ALA A 213 -26.79 -1.42 -36.05
C ALA A 213 -28.02 -1.05 -36.90
N ALA A 214 -28.14 0.23 -37.25
CA ALA A 214 -29.17 0.70 -38.15
C ALA A 214 -29.00 -0.01 -39.51
N PRO A 215 -30.08 -0.54 -40.11
CA PRO A 215 -29.98 -1.22 -41.39
C PRO A 215 -29.53 -0.25 -42.48
N ALA A 216 -28.65 -0.73 -43.35
CA ALA A 216 -28.05 0.02 -44.45
C ALA A 216 -29.12 0.61 -45.38
N ALA A 217 -29.09 1.94 -45.57
CA ALA A 217 -29.90 2.63 -46.57
C ALA A 217 -29.21 2.57 -47.94
N ALA A 218 -29.93 2.05 -48.95
CA ALA A 218 -29.57 2.13 -50.37
C ALA A 218 -29.92 3.53 -50.96
N PRO A 219 -29.36 3.93 -52.12
CA PRO A 219 -29.00 5.33 -52.38
C PRO A 219 -30.01 6.18 -53.17
N ALA A 220 -29.86 7.49 -52.93
CA ALA A 220 -29.99 8.68 -53.79
C ALA A 220 -31.37 9.20 -54.28
N ALA A 221 -31.66 10.46 -53.93
CA ALA A 221 -32.15 11.46 -54.87
C ALA A 221 -31.70 12.87 -54.46
N ASN A 222 -31.30 13.64 -55.48
CA ASN A 222 -30.58 14.91 -55.47
C ASN A 222 -31.56 16.10 -55.54
N VAL A 223 -31.48 17.12 -54.66
CA VAL A 223 -32.02 18.47 -54.92
C VAL A 223 -31.23 19.57 -54.16
N THR A 224 -30.41 20.29 -54.94
CA THR A 224 -30.24 21.76 -55.06
C THR A 224 -30.26 22.68 -53.81
N ALA A 225 -29.16 23.43 -53.64
CA ALA A 225 -29.01 24.62 -52.78
C ALA A 225 -29.77 25.85 -53.34
N PRO A 226 -30.01 26.90 -52.51
CA PRO A 226 -29.12 28.07 -52.61
C PRO A 226 -28.85 28.88 -51.31
N ALA A 227 -27.64 29.45 -51.28
CA ALA A 227 -27.18 30.81 -50.90
C ALA A 227 -27.57 31.55 -49.58
N LYS A 228 -26.53 31.77 -48.75
CA LYS A 228 -25.91 33.03 -48.25
C LYS A 228 -26.72 34.19 -47.60
N ALA A 229 -26.34 34.58 -46.37
CA ALA A 229 -25.95 35.92 -45.87
C ALA A 229 -25.64 35.85 -44.35
N GLU A 230 -24.39 35.98 -43.87
CA GLU A 230 -23.67 37.20 -43.42
C GLU A 230 -24.35 38.03 -42.31
N ASN A 231 -23.72 38.05 -41.11
CA ASN A 231 -23.13 39.22 -40.40
C ASN A 231 -23.51 39.40 -38.89
N VAL A 232 -22.48 39.26 -38.02
CA VAL A 232 -21.98 40.19 -36.96
C VAL A 232 -23.00 40.65 -35.87
N THR A 233 -22.74 40.57 -34.55
CA THR A 233 -21.79 41.40 -33.78
C THR A 233 -21.71 40.94 -32.30
N THR A 234 -20.52 40.96 -31.71
CA THR A 234 -20.26 41.13 -30.27
C THR A 234 -20.44 42.61 -29.88
N PRO A 235 -20.73 42.97 -28.61
CA PRO A 235 -19.61 43.27 -27.70
C PRO A 235 -19.87 42.97 -26.19
N ALA A 236 -18.78 42.71 -25.47
CA ALA A 236 -18.60 42.95 -24.03
C ALA A 236 -18.33 44.46 -23.78
N PRO A 237 -18.42 45.06 -22.57
CA PRO A 237 -17.41 44.82 -21.51
C PRO A 237 -17.83 45.13 -20.03
N ALA A 238 -16.82 45.01 -19.13
CA ALA A 238 -16.63 45.61 -17.79
C ALA A 238 -17.34 44.94 -16.59
N ALA A 239 -16.69 44.46 -15.51
CA ALA A 239 -15.56 44.89 -14.64
C ALA A 239 -16.01 45.66 -13.36
N ALA A 240 -15.27 45.38 -12.25
CA ALA A 240 -15.35 45.90 -10.88
C ALA A 240 -16.38 45.19 -9.96
N GLU A 241 -16.16 44.90 -8.67
CA GLU A 241 -15.20 45.44 -7.71
C GLU A 241 -15.08 44.54 -6.45
N LYS A 242 -13.94 44.60 -5.76
CA LYS A 242 -13.64 44.03 -4.43
C LYS A 242 -13.99 45.05 -3.34
N PRO A 243 -14.24 44.62 -2.09
CA PRO A 243 -13.53 45.31 -1.01
C PRO A 243 -12.86 44.36 -0.01
N ALA A 244 -11.71 44.85 0.47
CA ALA A 244 -11.03 44.37 1.67
C ALA A 244 -11.68 44.99 2.90
N ASN A 245 -11.63 44.31 4.04
CA ASN A 245 -11.46 45.03 5.31
C ASN A 245 -10.65 44.20 6.31
N ALA A 246 -9.71 44.88 6.95
CA ALA A 246 -8.82 44.39 7.98
C ALA A 246 -9.28 44.95 9.32
N THR A 247 -9.24 44.18 10.40
CA THR A 247 -9.08 44.75 11.75
C THR A 247 -8.44 43.74 12.71
N LYS A 248 -7.28 44.14 13.26
CA LYS A 248 -6.60 43.64 14.47
C LYS A 248 -6.78 44.73 15.54
N PRO A 249 -6.83 44.41 16.85
CA PRO A 249 -5.77 44.86 17.77
C PRO A 249 -5.39 43.77 18.82
N ALA A 250 -4.09 43.55 19.10
CA ALA A 250 -3.34 43.95 20.33
C ALA A 250 -3.52 42.93 21.50
N ALA A 251 -2.53 42.14 21.92
CA ALA A 251 -1.27 42.41 22.65
C ALA A 251 -1.43 42.63 24.18
N ALA A 252 -0.49 42.02 24.94
CA ALA A 252 -0.28 42.01 26.40
C ALA A 252 -1.07 40.92 27.18
N GLU A 253 -0.54 40.18 28.18
CA GLU A 253 0.74 40.22 28.90
C GLU A 253 0.94 38.90 29.67
N LYS A 254 2.19 38.57 29.98
CA LYS A 254 2.63 37.53 30.93
C LYS A 254 2.60 38.10 32.36
N PRO A 255 2.49 37.27 33.41
CA PRO A 255 3.53 37.35 34.43
C PRO A 255 4.06 35.97 34.88
N ALA A 256 5.22 36.05 35.52
CA ALA A 256 6.10 34.96 35.92
C ALA A 256 5.81 34.46 37.36
N ASN A 257 6.12 33.18 37.57
CA ASN A 257 6.84 32.57 38.70
C ASN A 257 6.43 32.89 40.15
N ALA A 258 6.04 31.85 40.91
CA ALA A 258 6.40 31.68 42.33
C ALA A 258 6.10 30.25 42.86
N THR A 259 7.19 29.54 43.19
CA THR A 259 7.46 28.85 44.47
C THR A 259 6.58 27.69 44.99
N LYS A 260 7.27 26.55 45.13
CA LYS A 260 7.04 25.35 45.98
C LYS A 260 6.61 25.68 47.44
N PRO A 261 5.83 24.77 48.07
CA PRO A 261 6.27 24.18 49.34
C PRO A 261 6.20 22.64 49.34
N ALA A 262 6.92 22.06 50.30
CA ALA A 262 7.25 20.65 50.42
C ALA A 262 6.21 19.82 51.21
N ASN A 263 6.26 18.51 50.95
CA ASN A 263 5.91 17.35 51.81
C ASN A 263 4.49 17.21 52.38
N ALA A 264 3.81 16.14 51.97
CA ALA A 264 3.20 15.15 52.88
C ALA A 264 2.86 13.83 52.17
N THR A 265 3.33 12.74 52.78
CA THR A 265 2.72 11.40 52.87
C THR A 265 2.73 10.48 51.63
N ALA A 266 3.48 9.38 51.78
CA ALA A 266 3.49 8.21 50.91
C ALA A 266 2.22 7.34 51.05
N PRO A 267 1.81 6.66 49.97
CA PRO A 267 1.18 5.35 50.07
C PRO A 267 2.06 4.23 49.48
N ALA A 268 1.74 3.02 49.91
CA ALA A 268 2.36 1.71 49.68
C ALA A 268 2.70 1.36 48.20
N PRO A 269 3.61 0.39 47.93
CA PRO A 269 4.20 0.21 46.60
C PRO A 269 3.17 -0.30 45.59
N ALA A 270 3.02 0.44 44.49
CA ALA A 270 2.29 0.02 43.31
C ALA A 270 3.05 -1.11 42.59
N ALA A 271 2.29 -2.06 42.06
CA ALA A 271 2.77 -3.16 41.23
C ALA A 271 3.61 -2.64 40.06
N LYS A 272 4.72 -3.33 39.77
CA LYS A 272 5.60 -3.03 38.63
C LYS A 272 4.79 -3.06 37.33
N THR A 273 4.70 -1.92 36.65
CA THR A 273 4.13 -1.82 35.30
C THR A 273 5.05 -2.53 34.30
N PRO A 274 4.59 -3.56 33.56
CA PRO A 274 5.45 -4.36 32.69
C PRO A 274 6.03 -3.63 31.45
N GLY A 275 5.69 -2.37 31.23
CA GLY A 275 5.89 -1.69 29.94
C GLY A 275 7.29 -1.16 29.63
N PHE A 276 8.22 -1.17 30.60
CA PHE A 276 9.56 -0.58 30.40
C PHE A 276 10.73 -1.36 31.00
N GLU A 277 10.47 -2.39 31.82
CA GLU A 277 11.52 -3.25 32.39
C GLU A 277 11.26 -4.73 32.07
N GLY A 278 12.04 -5.29 31.15
CA GLY A 278 12.14 -6.74 30.93
C GLY A 278 11.85 -7.19 29.50
N ILE A 279 12.87 -7.17 28.63
CA ILE A 279 12.85 -7.94 27.38
C ILE A 279 13.08 -9.41 27.75
N PHE A 280 12.03 -10.22 27.80
CA PHE A 280 12.18 -11.68 27.69
C PHE A 280 11.96 -12.06 26.23
N ALA A 281 13.00 -12.60 25.60
CA ALA A 281 12.91 -13.23 24.30
C ALA A 281 12.00 -14.46 24.41
N ILE A 282 10.79 -14.41 23.83
CA ILE A 282 9.99 -15.61 23.63
C ILE A 282 10.45 -16.23 22.32
N THR A 283 11.41 -17.16 22.40
CA THR A 283 11.73 -18.06 21.30
C THR A 283 10.54 -19.00 21.07
N GLY A 284 9.83 -18.81 19.96
CA GLY A 284 8.76 -19.70 19.52
C GLY A 284 9.32 -21.06 19.10
N LEU A 285 8.98 -22.10 19.86
CA LEU A 285 9.28 -23.50 19.55
C LEU A 285 8.04 -24.11 18.89
N MET A 286 8.05 -24.22 17.56
CA MET A 286 7.07 -25.00 16.81
C MET A 286 7.59 -26.42 16.62
N ALA A 287 7.00 -27.38 17.32
CA ALA A 287 7.22 -28.80 17.10
C ALA A 287 6.35 -29.28 15.94
N VAL A 288 6.97 -29.73 14.85
CA VAL A 288 6.27 -30.47 13.77
C VAL A 288 6.33 -31.95 14.11
N ALA A 289 5.19 -32.51 14.50
CA ALA A 289 5.00 -33.95 14.59
C ALA A 289 4.85 -34.53 13.18
N TYR A 290 5.79 -35.38 12.76
CA TYR A 290 5.59 -36.26 11.60
C TYR A 290 5.28 -37.67 12.11
N LEU A 291 4.02 -38.05 11.94
CA LEU A 291 3.48 -39.39 12.14
C LEU A 291 3.57 -40.08 10.77
N VAL A 292 4.43 -41.09 10.62
CA VAL A 292 4.33 -42.05 9.51
C VAL A 292 4.30 -43.46 10.07
N LEU A 293 3.15 -44.07 9.86
CA LEU A 293 2.80 -45.45 10.16
C LEU A 293 3.12 -46.35 8.96
N GLY A 294 3.79 -47.48 9.21
CA GLY A 294 3.80 -48.69 8.36
C GLY A 294 4.84 -48.73 7.22
N ARG A 295 5.50 -49.84 6.89
CA ARG A 295 5.19 -51.28 7.07
C ARG A 295 6.49 -52.12 6.98
N LYS A 296 6.44 -53.30 7.60
CA LYS A 296 7.07 -54.62 7.26
C LYS A 296 7.92 -54.62 5.98
N GLN A 297 9.14 -55.16 5.95
CA GLN A 297 9.57 -56.50 6.40
C GLN A 297 10.95 -56.48 7.05
#